data_AF-A0A2T6E6H2-F1
#
_entry.id   AF-A0A2T6E6H2-F1
#
_cell.length_a   1.000
_cell.length_b   1.000
_cell.length_c   1.000
_cell.angle_alpha   90.00
_cell.angle_beta   90.00
_cell.angle_gamma   90.00
#
_symmetry.space_group_name_H-M   'P 1'
#
loop_
_entity.id
_entity.type
_entity.pdbx_description
1 polymer ?
#
loop_
_entity_poly.entity_id
_entity_poly.type
_entity_poly.pdbx_seq_one_letter_code
_entity_poly.pdbx_strand_id
1 'polypeptide(L)'
;MADQELRSLLERLRATMDESEVSEQQRAMLEKVEYHLHNEGEPDPEEPSLRESVEVLIEDLSVDHPRSASVARSVLEALASMGI
;
A
#
# COMPACT_ATOMS: atom_id res chain seq x y z
N MET A 1 15.41 -15.50 6.71
CA MET A 1 15.30 -16.83 7.36
C MET A 1 13.89 -17.06 7.88
N ALA A 2 13.29 -16.11 8.62
CA ALA A 2 11.90 -16.21 9.09
C ALA A 2 10.86 -16.29 7.95
N ASP A 3 11.03 -15.50 6.88
CA ASP A 3 10.05 -15.41 5.79
C ASP A 3 10.00 -16.70 4.94
N GLN A 4 11.14 -17.40 4.86
CA GLN A 4 11.25 -18.69 4.18
C GLN A 4 10.56 -19.81 4.97
N GLU A 5 10.65 -19.75 6.30
CA GLU A 5 9.93 -20.65 7.20
C GLU A 5 8.42 -20.36 7.15
N LEU A 6 8.00 -19.09 7.14
CA LEU A 6 6.60 -18.70 7.05
C LEU A 6 5.98 -19.09 5.70
N ARG A 7 6.70 -18.91 4.58
CA ARG A 7 6.27 -19.44 3.26
C ARG A 7 6.08 -20.96 3.28
N SER A 8 7.03 -21.70 3.87
CA SER A 8 6.94 -23.16 4.00
C SER A 8 5.73 -23.60 4.84
N LEU A 9 5.37 -22.83 5.87
CA LEU A 9 4.19 -23.08 6.70
C LEU A 9 2.88 -22.77 5.96
N LEU A 10 2.83 -21.70 5.17
CA LEU A 10 1.66 -21.36 4.35
C LEU A 10 1.42 -22.38 3.23
N GLU A 11 2.47 -22.84 2.56
CA GLU A 11 2.37 -23.90 1.56
C GLU A 11 1.80 -25.19 2.15
N ARG A 12 2.25 -25.57 3.35
CA ARG A 12 1.70 -26.72 4.08
C ARG A 12 0.25 -26.50 4.50
N LEU A 13 -0.09 -25.32 5.00
CA LEU A 13 -1.47 -24.99 5.37
C LEU A 13 -2.39 -25.12 4.15
N ARG A 14 -1.99 -24.54 3.01
CA ARG A 14 -2.73 -24.62 1.75
C ARG A 14 -2.87 -26.07 1.26
N ALA A 15 -1.82 -26.88 1.38
CA ALA A 15 -1.87 -28.30 1.03
C ALA A 15 -2.78 -29.15 1.92
N THR A 16 -3.10 -28.68 3.13
CA THR A 16 -4.06 -29.33 4.04
C THR A 16 -5.50 -28.87 3.85
N MET A 17 -5.72 -27.82 3.06
CA MET A 17 -7.05 -27.29 2.77
C MET A 17 -7.58 -27.89 1.48
N ASP A 18 -8.73 -28.56 1.54
CA ASP A 18 -9.44 -28.99 0.33
C ASP A 18 -10.03 -27.77 -0.38
N GLU A 19 -9.72 -27.57 -1.66
CA GLU A 19 -10.11 -26.37 -2.43
C GLU A 19 -11.63 -26.14 -2.48
N SER A 20 -12.43 -27.20 -2.27
CA SER A 20 -13.89 -27.16 -2.20
C SER A 20 -14.45 -26.73 -0.84
N GLU A 21 -13.63 -26.68 0.21
CA GLU A 21 -14.05 -26.34 1.59
C GLU A 21 -13.52 -24.97 2.06
N VAL A 22 -12.64 -24.33 1.29
CA VAL A 22 -12.09 -23.02 1.63
C VAL A 22 -13.10 -21.92 1.35
N SER A 23 -13.50 -21.20 2.40
CA SER A 23 -14.36 -20.02 2.25
C SER A 23 -13.61 -18.86 1.58
N GLU A 24 -14.35 -17.95 0.93
CA GLU A 24 -13.78 -16.75 0.30
C GLU A 24 -12.96 -15.91 1.29
N GLN A 25 -13.40 -15.82 2.55
CA GLN A 25 -12.69 -15.10 3.60
C GLN A 25 -11.33 -15.75 3.91
N GLN A 26 -11.26 -17.07 3.95
CA GLN A 26 -10.02 -17.80 4.19
C GLN A 26 -9.04 -17.65 3.01
N ARG A 27 -9.56 -17.66 1.78
CA ARG A 27 -8.76 -17.41 0.57
C ARG A 27 -8.18 -15.98 0.56
N ALA A 28 -9.00 -14.98 0.86
CA ALA A 28 -8.56 -13.58 0.92
C ALA A 28 -7.52 -13.32 2.03
N MET A 29 -7.61 -14.07 3.14
CA MET A 29 -6.60 -13.99 4.20
C MET A 29 -5.26 -14.56 3.74
N LEU A 30 -5.25 -15.73 3.08
CA LEU A 30 -4.04 -16.35 2.54
C LEU A 30 -3.36 -15.44 1.51
N GLU A 31 -4.12 -14.86 0.58
CA GLU A 31 -3.60 -13.91 -0.42
C GLU A 31 -2.97 -12.66 0.21
N LYS A 32 -3.56 -12.13 1.29
CA LYS A 32 -2.98 -10.98 2.02
C LYS A 32 -1.65 -11.35 2.69
N VAL A 33 -1.54 -12.55 3.26
CA VAL A 33 -0.29 -13.00 3.88
C VAL A 33 0.78 -13.26 2.82
N GLU A 34 0.42 -13.89 1.69
CA GLU A 34 1.31 -14.08 0.54
C GLU A 34 1.80 -12.74 -0.03
N TYR A 35 0.91 -11.74 -0.17
CA TYR A 35 1.27 -10.39 -0.61
C TYR A 35 2.26 -9.71 0.34
N HIS A 36 2.04 -9.81 1.65
CA HIS A 36 2.94 -9.22 2.64
C HIS A 36 4.32 -9.89 2.62
N LEU A 37 4.37 -11.23 2.53
CA LEU A 37 5.61 -12.01 2.40
C LEU A 37 6.35 -11.81 1.09
N HIS A 38 5.65 -11.38 0.02
CA HIS A 38 6.28 -11.00 -1.24
C HIS A 38 6.93 -9.62 -1.10
N ASN A 39 6.24 -8.70 -0.43
CA ASN A 39 6.70 -7.33 -0.23
C ASN A 39 7.78 -7.18 0.85
N GLU A 40 7.97 -8.14 1.76
CA GLU A 40 9.09 -8.11 2.73
C GLU A 40 10.50 -8.18 2.10
N GLY A 41 10.61 -8.62 0.83
CA GLY A 41 11.86 -8.66 0.08
C GLY A 41 12.02 -7.53 -0.95
N GLU A 42 10.96 -6.77 -1.19
CA GLU A 42 11.00 -5.55 -1.98
C GLU A 42 11.18 -4.39 -0.98
N PRO A 43 12.01 -3.38 -1.26
CA PRO A 43 12.01 -2.20 -0.42
C PRO A 43 10.56 -1.71 -0.34
N ASP A 44 10.08 -1.42 0.88
CA ASP A 44 8.80 -0.72 1.05
C ASP A 44 8.78 0.43 0.03
N PRO A 45 7.70 0.60 -0.74
CA PRO A 45 7.62 1.68 -1.69
C PRO A 45 7.96 2.95 -0.92
N GLU A 46 8.99 3.68 -1.39
CA GLU A 46 9.45 4.89 -0.70
C GLU A 46 8.21 5.75 -0.44
N GLU A 47 7.92 6.02 0.84
CA GLU A 47 6.77 6.84 1.17
C GLU A 47 6.95 8.17 0.44
N PRO A 48 5.97 8.58 -0.38
CA PRO A 48 6.08 9.83 -1.10
C PRO A 48 6.35 10.93 -0.08
N SER A 49 7.33 11.77 -0.37
CA SER A 49 7.62 12.93 0.46
C SER A 49 6.33 13.73 0.69
N LEU A 50 6.30 14.50 1.77
CA LEU A 50 5.16 15.37 2.06
C LEU A 50 4.82 16.27 0.85
N ARG A 51 5.84 16.67 0.09
CA ARG A 51 5.69 17.41 -1.16
C ARG A 51 4.97 16.59 -2.24
N GLU A 52 5.47 15.41 -2.56
CA GLU A 52 4.90 14.52 -3.59
C GLU A 52 3.46 14.12 -3.23
N SER A 53 3.20 13.85 -1.95
CA SER A 53 1.85 13.56 -1.45
C SER A 53 0.87 14.71 -1.69
N VAL A 54 1.32 15.97 -1.51
CA VAL A 54 0.50 17.16 -1.77
C VAL A 54 0.32 17.41 -3.27
N GLU A 55 1.33 17.11 -4.10
CA GLU A 55 1.23 17.20 -5.56
C GLU A 55 0.17 16.22 -6.11
N VAL A 56 0.18 14.96 -5.67
CA VAL A 56 -0.86 13.96 -6.03
C VAL A 56 -2.25 14.42 -5.57
N LEU A 57 -2.36 14.93 -4.34
CA LEU A 57 -3.63 15.44 -3.82
C LEU A 57 -4.16 16.63 -4.65
N ILE A 58 -3.28 17.49 -5.16
CA ILE A 58 -3.69 18.59 -6.06
C ILE A 58 -4.25 18.04 -7.37
N GLU A 59 -3.63 17.01 -7.95
CA GLU A 59 -4.12 16.37 -9.18
C GLU A 59 -5.52 15.79 -8.98
N ASP A 60 -5.72 15.02 -7.91
CA ASP A 60 -7.01 14.42 -7.55
C ASP A 60 -8.10 15.50 -7.34
N LEU A 61 -7.78 16.54 -6.57
CA LEU A 61 -8.73 17.61 -6.28
C LEU A 61 -9.00 18.52 -7.48
N SER A 62 -8.11 18.58 -8.48
CA SER A 62 -8.26 19.51 -9.62
C SER A 62 -9.46 19.16 -10.50
N VAL A 63 -9.88 17.88 -10.50
CA VAL A 63 -11.03 17.41 -11.29
C VAL A 63 -12.35 17.71 -10.58
N ASP A 64 -12.47 17.33 -9.30
CA ASP A 64 -13.76 17.35 -8.59
C ASP A 64 -13.92 18.56 -7.65
N HIS A 65 -12.83 19.13 -7.16
CA HIS A 65 -12.81 20.10 -6.06
C HIS A 65 -11.78 21.23 -6.27
N PRO A 66 -11.94 22.09 -7.31
CA PRO A 66 -10.93 23.06 -7.71
C PRO A 66 -10.59 24.10 -6.63
N ARG A 67 -11.54 24.42 -5.74
CA ARG A 67 -11.27 25.31 -4.58
C ARG A 67 -10.33 24.65 -3.57
N SER A 68 -10.51 23.36 -3.31
CA SER A 68 -9.63 22.58 -2.42
C SER A 68 -8.25 22.40 -3.03
N ALA A 69 -8.17 22.17 -4.35
CA ALA A 69 -6.90 22.11 -5.08
C ALA A 69 -6.09 23.42 -4.96
N SER A 70 -6.77 24.58 -4.98
CA SER A 70 -6.11 25.87 -4.76
C SER A 70 -5.51 26.01 -3.36
N VAL A 71 -6.19 25.48 -2.33
CA VAL A 71 -5.67 25.51 -0.96
C VAL A 71 -4.47 24.56 -0.83
N ALA A 72 -4.56 23.36 -1.41
CA ALA A 72 -3.46 22.39 -1.44
C ALA A 72 -2.22 22.95 -2.15
N ARG A 73 -2.39 23.74 -3.22
CA ARG A 73 -1.27 24.49 -3.86
C ARG A 73 -0.61 25.49 -2.92
N SER A 74 -1.38 26.25 -2.15
CA SER A 74 -0.79 27.16 -1.15
C SER A 74 -0.03 26.42 -0.04
N VAL A 75 -0.49 25.22 0.34
CA VAL A 75 0.26 24.34 1.25
C VAL A 75 1.58 23.89 0.61
N LEU A 76 1.56 23.47 -0.66
CA LEU A 76 2.78 23.08 -1.39
C LEU A 76 3.80 24.22 -1.47
N GLU A 77 3.36 25.44 -1.74
CA GLU A 77 4.21 26.64 -1.77
C GLU A 77 4.81 26.94 -0.39
N ALA A 78 4.03 26.79 0.68
CA ALA A 78 4.51 26.96 2.05
C ALA A 78 5.59 25.92 2.40
N LEU A 79 5.38 24.65 2.03
CA LEU A 79 6.38 23.58 2.20
C LEU A 79 7.69 23.92 1.47
N ALA A 80 7.60 24.31 0.20
CA ALA A 80 8.76 24.71 -0.58
C ALA A 80 9.51 25.91 0.04
N SER A 81 8.80 26.87 0.63
CA SER A 81 9.41 28.02 1.31
C SER A 81 10.18 27.65 2.59
N MET A 82 9.82 26.53 3.22
CA MET A 82 10.49 25.99 4.40
C MET A 82 11.68 25.09 4.04
N GLY A 83 11.94 24.85 2.74
CA GLY A 83 12.97 23.92 2.28
C GLY A 83 12.58 22.45 2.44
N ILE A 84 11.27 22.17 2.54
CA ILE A 84 10.66 20.83 2.51
C ILE A 84 10.27 20.49 1.07
#